data_AF-A0A2V8PFY7-F1
#
_entry.id   AF-A0A2V8PFY7-F1
#
_cell.length_a   1.000
_cell.length_b   1.000
_cell.length_c   1.000
_cell.angle_alpha   90.00
_cell.angle_beta   90.00
_cell.angle_gamma   90.00
#
_symmetry.space_group_name_H-M   'P 1'
#
loop_
_entity.id
_entity.type
_entity.pdbx_description
1 polymer ?
#
loop_
_entity_poly.entity_id
_entity_poly.type
_entity_poly.pdbx_seq_one_letter_code
_entity_poly.pdbx_strand_id
1 'polypeptide(L)'
;MLTLGAFQIAAQQSASLARNAARDKYMVSATDVAGIREVIPDKYQKRYDEWKSEFLSTDIGKAQWEMYAHHPRLVLTITIISSNSEGAGSGKYKWNENGELVAATISLGSRLDQGFPTSVYYPVMNALEPFESAKLISGNTLAAAKLAHEFGHIMKISSTRQDLYSLQVQLVPIYNKIFLSNGHNVADPRLVEIAQKIGGNPVEIWEDREYWGEANAMLFLRDRVEKEKFHCRLFAKIKRAVEEYAKNYEERFAEIAKEQGAIYTCGWR
;
A
#
# COMPACT_ATOMS: atom_id res chain seq x y z
N MET A 1 -12.38 -11.28 59.13
CA MET A 1 -12.49 -11.91 57.80
C MET A 1 -13.52 -11.11 57.01
N LEU A 2 -13.10 -10.52 55.89
CA LEU A 2 -13.69 -9.42 55.07
C LEU A 2 -12.53 -8.40 54.95
N THR A 3 -11.92 -8.07 53.80
CA THR A 3 -12.28 -8.18 52.39
C THR A 3 -11.00 -8.16 51.55
N LEU A 4 -10.49 -9.32 51.14
CA LEU A 4 -9.44 -9.42 50.10
C LEU A 4 -10.01 -9.48 48.68
N GLY A 5 -11.33 -9.65 48.53
CA GLY A 5 -12.00 -9.72 47.22
C GLY A 5 -12.29 -8.38 46.54
N ALA A 6 -12.41 -7.28 47.30
CA ALA A 6 -12.84 -5.99 46.73
C ALA A 6 -11.76 -5.31 45.87
N PHE A 7 -10.48 -5.48 46.22
CA PHE A 7 -9.35 -4.90 45.47
C PHE A 7 -9.05 -5.65 44.16
N GLN A 8 -9.29 -6.96 44.10
CA GLN A 8 -9.13 -7.74 42.87
C GLN A 8 -10.23 -7.44 41.83
N ILE A 9 -11.47 -7.22 42.29
CA ILE A 9 -12.60 -6.89 41.42
C ILE A 9 -12.41 -5.49 40.80
N ALA A 10 -11.99 -4.49 41.59
CA ALA A 10 -11.76 -3.13 41.09
C ALA A 10 -10.61 -3.05 40.06
N ALA A 11 -9.54 -3.85 40.23
CA ALA A 11 -8.43 -3.91 39.29
C ALA A 11 -8.78 -4.67 37.98
N GLN A 12 -9.65 -5.69 38.05
CA GLN A 12 -10.17 -6.36 36.86
C GLN A 12 -11.16 -5.48 36.08
N GLN A 13 -11.98 -4.69 36.79
CA GLN A 13 -12.93 -3.76 36.17
C GLN A 13 -12.24 -2.57 35.50
N SER A 14 -11.18 -2.02 36.10
CA SER A 14 -10.40 -0.95 35.48
C SER A 14 -9.58 -1.44 34.28
N ALA A 15 -9.05 -2.66 34.34
CA ALA A 15 -8.35 -3.30 33.21
C ALA A 15 -9.30 -3.74 32.08
N SER A 16 -10.57 -4.06 32.38
CA SER A 16 -11.60 -4.33 31.35
C SER A 16 -12.11 -3.04 30.71
N LEU A 17 -12.28 -1.96 31.50
CA LEU A 17 -12.67 -0.65 30.99
C LEU A 17 -11.57 -0.02 30.12
N ALA A 18 -10.30 -0.16 30.49
CA ALA A 18 -9.17 0.28 29.66
C ALA A 18 -9.03 -0.56 28.37
N ARG A 19 -9.30 -1.87 28.43
CA ARG A 19 -9.37 -2.73 27.24
C ARG A 19 -10.55 -2.39 26.32
N ASN A 20 -11.70 -2.08 26.89
CA ASN A 20 -12.88 -1.66 26.12
C ASN A 20 -12.68 -0.28 25.49
N ALA A 21 -12.09 0.68 26.21
CA ALA A 21 -11.76 2.01 25.66
C ALA A 21 -10.68 1.94 24.56
N ALA A 22 -9.74 1.00 24.64
CA ALA A 22 -8.80 0.73 23.56
C ALA A 22 -9.49 0.05 22.36
N ARG A 23 -10.44 -0.86 22.60
CA ARG A 23 -11.24 -1.54 21.56
C ARG A 23 -12.15 -0.57 20.81
N ASP A 24 -12.79 0.36 21.51
CA ASP A 24 -13.65 1.41 20.95
C ASP A 24 -12.88 2.42 20.08
N LYS A 25 -11.57 2.57 20.30
CA LYS A 25 -10.72 3.42 19.45
C LYS A 25 -10.52 2.85 18.03
N TYR A 26 -10.81 1.56 17.83
CA TYR A 26 -10.61 0.85 16.57
C TYR A 26 -11.90 0.29 15.94
N MET A 27 -13.03 0.33 16.64
CA MET A 27 -14.33 -0.11 16.09
C MET A 27 -15.02 1.06 15.36
N VAL A 28 -15.50 0.81 14.15
CA VAL A 28 -16.29 1.80 13.39
C VAL A 28 -17.77 1.60 13.73
N SER A 29 -18.47 2.70 14.01
CA SER A 29 -19.93 2.72 14.12
C SER A 29 -20.57 2.28 12.80
N ALA A 30 -21.60 1.44 12.86
CA ALA A 30 -22.31 0.86 11.71
C ALA A 30 -23.08 1.87 10.82
N THR A 31 -22.72 3.16 10.87
CA THR A 31 -23.38 4.28 10.19
C THR A 31 -22.56 4.88 9.06
N ASP A 32 -21.33 4.44 8.84
CA ASP A 32 -20.55 4.86 7.67
C ASP A 32 -21.00 4.04 6.45
N VAL A 33 -21.42 4.74 5.39
CA VAL A 33 -21.76 4.14 4.10
C VAL A 33 -20.54 3.37 3.59
N ALA A 34 -20.67 2.06 3.42
CA ALA A 34 -19.62 1.20 2.91
C ALA A 34 -19.34 1.52 1.42
N GLY A 35 -18.11 1.30 0.97
CA GLY A 35 -17.64 1.64 -0.36
C GLY A 35 -16.48 2.64 -0.36
N ILE A 36 -16.21 3.23 -1.53
CA ILE A 36 -15.24 4.33 -1.65
C ILE A 36 -15.89 5.64 -1.22
N ARG A 37 -15.20 6.38 -0.35
CA ARG A 37 -15.55 7.74 0.07
C ARG A 37 -14.47 8.72 -0.35
N GLU A 38 -14.80 9.62 -1.27
CA GLU A 38 -13.89 10.64 -1.77
C GLU A 38 -14.03 11.92 -0.93
N VAL A 39 -13.01 12.22 -0.11
CA VAL A 39 -12.95 13.42 0.75
C VAL A 39 -11.87 14.34 0.20
N ILE A 40 -12.20 15.02 -0.90
CA ILE A 40 -11.26 15.83 -1.66
C ILE A 40 -11.50 17.31 -1.35
N PRO A 41 -10.50 18.07 -0.87
CA PRO A 41 -10.66 19.51 -0.70
C PRO A 41 -10.96 20.20 -2.05
N ASP A 42 -11.93 21.10 -2.10
CA ASP A 42 -12.44 21.74 -3.33
C ASP A 42 -11.35 22.26 -4.26
N LYS A 43 -10.30 22.89 -3.70
CA LYS A 43 -9.16 23.41 -4.46
C LYS A 43 -8.38 22.36 -5.27
N TYR A 44 -8.56 21.07 -4.97
CA TYR A 44 -7.92 19.96 -5.65
C TYR A 44 -8.89 19.10 -6.46
N GLN A 45 -10.21 19.33 -6.37
CA GLN A 45 -11.23 18.47 -6.96
C GLN A 45 -11.00 18.24 -8.46
N LYS A 46 -10.85 19.33 -9.24
CA LYS A 46 -10.62 19.24 -10.69
C LYS A 46 -9.43 18.33 -11.04
N ARG A 47 -8.31 18.52 -10.34
CA ARG A 47 -7.08 17.75 -10.61
C ARG A 47 -7.25 16.29 -10.22
N TYR A 48 -7.90 16.04 -9.08
CA TYR A 48 -8.25 14.70 -8.65
C TYR A 48 -9.12 13.97 -9.67
N ASP A 49 -10.14 14.64 -10.21
CA ASP A 49 -11.02 14.07 -11.23
C ASP A 49 -10.25 13.70 -12.51
N GLU A 50 -9.26 14.50 -12.91
CA GLU A 50 -8.36 14.20 -14.03
C GLU A 50 -7.51 12.94 -13.76
N TRP A 51 -6.93 12.81 -12.54
CA TRP A 51 -6.16 11.63 -12.15
C TRP A 51 -7.02 10.36 -12.06
N LYS A 52 -8.21 10.48 -11.47
CA LYS A 52 -9.18 9.39 -11.37
C LYS A 52 -9.66 8.97 -12.76
N SER A 53 -9.92 9.91 -13.66
CA SER A 53 -10.30 9.63 -15.04
C SER A 53 -9.20 8.86 -15.78
N GLU A 54 -7.93 9.26 -15.64
CA GLU A 54 -6.80 8.52 -16.21
C GLU A 54 -6.71 7.09 -15.63
N PHE A 55 -6.88 6.92 -14.32
CA PHE A 55 -6.88 5.60 -13.69
C PHE A 55 -8.02 4.71 -14.23
N LEU A 56 -9.24 5.24 -14.26
CA LEU A 56 -10.45 4.56 -14.75
C LEU A 56 -10.49 4.42 -16.28
N SER A 57 -9.51 4.94 -17.01
CA SER A 57 -9.41 4.72 -18.47
C SER A 57 -9.02 3.29 -18.84
N THR A 58 -8.46 2.54 -17.88
CA THR A 58 -8.00 1.14 -18.05
C THR A 58 -8.97 0.14 -17.47
N ASP A 59 -8.97 -1.09 -17.98
CA ASP A 59 -9.85 -2.14 -17.47
C ASP A 59 -9.41 -2.61 -16.07
N ILE A 60 -8.10 -2.74 -15.84
CA ILE A 60 -7.56 -2.97 -14.48
C ILE A 60 -7.94 -1.84 -13.51
N GLY A 61 -7.83 -0.57 -13.91
CA GLY A 61 -8.18 0.55 -13.03
C GLY A 61 -9.66 0.57 -12.66
N LYS A 62 -10.55 0.30 -13.62
CA LYS A 62 -11.98 0.10 -13.35
C LYS A 62 -12.21 -1.09 -12.41
N ALA A 63 -11.61 -2.24 -12.69
CA ALA A 63 -11.79 -3.45 -11.88
C ALA A 63 -11.34 -3.23 -10.42
N GLN A 64 -10.19 -2.57 -10.22
CA GLN A 64 -9.70 -2.20 -8.89
C GLN A 64 -10.63 -1.22 -8.18
N TRP A 65 -11.14 -0.21 -8.90
CA TRP A 65 -12.11 0.72 -8.34
C TRP A 65 -13.40 0.01 -7.92
N GLU A 66 -13.98 -0.80 -8.80
CA GLU A 66 -15.23 -1.53 -8.57
C GLU A 66 -15.14 -2.54 -7.41
N MET A 67 -13.96 -3.14 -7.19
CA MET A 67 -13.70 -4.01 -6.03
C MET A 67 -14.03 -3.33 -4.70
N TYR A 68 -13.86 -2.01 -4.62
CA TYR A 68 -14.04 -1.24 -3.40
C TYR A 68 -15.22 -0.27 -3.45
N ALA A 69 -15.64 0.21 -4.62
CA ALA A 69 -16.69 1.21 -4.77
C ALA A 69 -18.02 0.78 -4.15
N HIS A 70 -18.33 -0.52 -4.22
CA HIS A 70 -19.56 -1.12 -3.72
C HIS A 70 -19.31 -2.16 -2.62
N HIS A 71 -18.14 -2.12 -1.98
CA HIS A 71 -17.80 -3.13 -0.97
C HIS A 71 -18.77 -3.02 0.23
N PRO A 72 -19.45 -4.11 0.63
CA PRO A 72 -20.57 -4.03 1.55
C PRO A 72 -20.19 -3.69 3.00
N ARG A 73 -18.89 -3.78 3.34
CA ARG A 73 -18.40 -3.68 4.72
C ARG A 73 -17.14 -2.82 4.90
N LEU A 74 -16.48 -2.43 3.81
CA LEU A 74 -15.21 -1.70 3.87
C LEU A 74 -15.49 -0.25 3.51
N VAL A 75 -15.01 0.67 4.34
CA VAL A 75 -14.99 2.10 4.00
C VAL A 75 -13.57 2.46 3.55
N LEU A 76 -13.40 2.70 2.25
CA LEU A 76 -12.14 3.16 1.69
C LEU A 76 -12.20 4.69 1.47
N THR A 77 -11.54 5.45 2.34
CA THR A 77 -11.47 6.91 2.16
C THR A 77 -10.32 7.28 1.24
N ILE A 78 -10.57 8.10 0.22
CA ILE A 78 -9.53 8.73 -0.61
C ILE A 78 -9.52 10.22 -0.31
N THR A 79 -8.36 10.77 0.04
CA THR A 79 -8.19 12.19 0.40
C THR A 79 -6.92 12.77 -0.18
N ILE A 80 -6.82 14.10 -0.27
CA ILE A 80 -5.57 14.80 -0.61
C ILE A 80 -4.96 15.46 0.64
N ILE A 81 -3.65 15.31 0.82
CA ILE A 81 -2.86 15.92 1.89
C ILE A 81 -1.71 16.76 1.31
N SER A 82 -1.33 17.83 2.02
CA SER A 82 -0.25 18.74 1.58
C SER A 82 1.14 18.34 2.07
N SER A 83 1.24 17.57 3.16
CA SER A 83 2.51 17.24 3.84
C SER A 83 3.38 16.22 3.08
N ASN A 84 2.79 15.43 2.18
CA ASN A 84 3.49 14.54 1.26
C ASN A 84 3.11 14.94 -0.16
N SER A 85 3.64 16.08 -0.63
CA SER A 85 3.05 16.76 -1.80
C SER A 85 3.12 15.96 -3.09
N GLU A 86 4.14 15.13 -3.30
CA GLU A 86 4.36 14.37 -4.54
C GLU A 86 4.14 12.86 -4.38
N GLY A 87 4.08 12.36 -3.15
CA GLY A 87 3.85 10.95 -2.88
C GLY A 87 2.37 10.60 -2.67
N ALA A 88 2.12 9.33 -2.40
CA ALA A 88 0.89 8.86 -1.81
C ALA A 88 1.22 7.96 -0.62
N GLY A 89 0.20 7.51 0.09
CA GLY A 89 0.34 6.49 1.11
C GLY A 89 -1.02 6.02 1.61
N SER A 90 -1.05 4.80 2.13
CA SER A 90 -2.24 4.16 2.65
C SER A 90 -2.06 3.78 4.11
N GLY A 91 -3.14 3.87 4.88
CA GLY A 91 -3.08 3.67 6.31
C GLY A 91 -4.43 3.85 6.99
N LYS A 92 -4.38 4.20 8.28
CA LYS A 92 -5.57 4.30 9.15
C LYS A 92 -6.45 3.05 9.10
N TYR A 93 -5.81 1.90 8.96
CA TYR A 93 -6.47 0.61 8.84
C TYR A 93 -7.23 0.29 10.12
N LYS A 94 -8.46 -0.21 9.95
CA LYS A 94 -9.30 -0.72 11.04
C LYS A 94 -9.82 -2.09 10.67
N TRP A 95 -9.89 -2.95 11.67
CA TRP A 95 -10.41 -4.31 11.54
C TRP A 95 -11.61 -4.49 12.47
N ASN A 96 -12.54 -5.35 12.08
CA ASN A 96 -13.64 -5.76 12.94
C ASN A 96 -13.20 -6.88 13.92
N GLU A 97 -14.15 -7.38 14.72
CA GLU A 97 -13.89 -8.44 15.69
C GLU A 97 -13.49 -9.79 15.06
N ASN A 98 -13.81 -9.99 13.77
CA ASN A 98 -13.43 -11.19 13.01
C ASN A 98 -12.03 -11.05 12.38
N GLY A 99 -11.33 -9.92 12.58
CA GLY A 99 -10.05 -9.65 11.96
C GLY A 99 -10.15 -9.28 10.47
N GLU A 100 -11.32 -8.87 9.99
CA GLU A 100 -11.53 -8.42 8.61
C GLU A 100 -11.32 -6.90 8.52
N LEU A 101 -10.66 -6.43 7.46
CA LEU A 101 -10.46 -4.99 7.23
C LEU A 101 -11.81 -4.31 6.94
N VAL A 102 -12.15 -3.29 7.72
CA VAL A 102 -13.42 -2.53 7.60
C VAL A 102 -13.24 -1.04 7.34
N ALA A 103 -12.04 -0.49 7.53
CA ALA A 103 -11.73 0.84 7.03
C ALA A 103 -10.26 0.99 6.66
N ALA A 104 -10.00 1.83 5.66
CA ALA A 104 -8.68 2.26 5.26
C ALA A 104 -8.72 3.68 4.66
N THR A 105 -7.57 4.32 4.56
CA THR A 105 -7.45 5.63 3.91
C THR A 105 -6.28 5.63 2.94
N ILE A 106 -6.54 6.02 1.70
CA ILE A 106 -5.53 6.43 0.72
C ILE A 106 -5.39 7.96 0.81
N SER A 107 -4.17 8.42 1.07
CA SER A 107 -3.81 9.83 1.13
C SER A 107 -2.91 10.18 -0.05
N LEU A 108 -3.41 11.03 -0.93
CA LEU A 108 -2.71 11.46 -2.14
C LEU A 108 -2.03 12.81 -1.90
N GLY A 109 -0.84 12.99 -2.46
CA GLY A 109 -0.15 14.27 -2.48
C GLY A 109 -0.86 15.28 -3.38
N SER A 110 -0.75 16.57 -3.02
CA SER A 110 -1.36 17.66 -3.81
C SER A 110 -0.78 17.84 -5.23
N ARG A 111 0.39 17.25 -5.53
CA ARG A 111 1.14 17.26 -6.79
C ARG A 111 1.51 15.83 -7.20
N LEU A 112 0.56 14.89 -7.08
CA LEU A 112 0.77 13.47 -7.33
C LEU A 112 1.30 13.17 -8.75
N ASP A 113 0.97 14.05 -9.69
CA ASP A 113 1.40 14.06 -11.08
C ASP A 113 2.87 14.45 -11.29
N GLN A 114 3.60 14.77 -10.22
CA GLN A 114 4.99 15.20 -10.24
C GLN A 114 5.84 14.34 -9.30
N GLY A 115 7.17 14.44 -9.43
CA GLY A 115 8.12 13.76 -8.57
C GLY A 115 8.17 12.26 -8.84
N PHE A 116 9.19 11.82 -9.57
CA PHE A 116 9.45 10.40 -9.78
C PHE A 116 10.24 9.85 -8.58
N PRO A 117 9.82 8.71 -8.00
CA PRO A 117 10.54 8.10 -6.91
C PRO A 117 11.85 7.44 -7.39
N THR A 118 12.70 7.00 -6.46
CA THR A 118 13.98 6.34 -6.80
C THR A 118 13.75 4.94 -7.37
N SER A 119 14.59 4.52 -8.31
CA SER A 119 14.50 3.19 -8.93
C SER A 119 14.78 2.04 -7.97
N VAL A 120 15.54 2.29 -6.90
CA VAL A 120 15.89 1.29 -5.87
C VAL A 120 14.63 0.71 -5.22
N TYR A 121 13.67 1.59 -4.97
CA TYR A 121 12.48 1.27 -4.18
C TYR A 121 11.22 1.21 -5.03
N TYR A 122 11.21 1.89 -6.17
CA TYR A 122 10.03 2.04 -7.02
C TYR A 122 10.40 1.81 -8.49
N PRO A 123 10.77 0.57 -8.87
CA PRO A 123 11.25 0.24 -10.21
C PRO A 123 10.23 0.48 -11.32
N VAL A 124 8.93 0.48 -11.01
CA VAL A 124 7.84 0.67 -11.97
C VAL A 124 7.55 2.16 -12.14
N MET A 125 7.29 2.88 -11.05
CA MET A 125 6.97 4.30 -11.14
C MET A 125 8.15 5.14 -11.62
N ASN A 126 9.38 4.82 -11.21
CA ASN A 126 10.57 5.47 -11.74
C ASN A 126 10.72 5.28 -13.25
N ALA A 127 10.28 4.13 -13.79
CA ALA A 127 10.45 3.82 -15.20
C ALA A 127 9.71 4.78 -16.15
N LEU A 128 8.71 5.50 -15.65
CA LEU A 128 7.92 6.47 -16.40
C LEU A 128 8.68 7.76 -16.72
N GLU A 129 9.68 8.16 -15.92
CA GLU A 129 10.37 9.46 -16.03
C GLU A 129 10.85 9.78 -17.46
N PRO A 130 11.58 8.90 -18.17
CA PRO A 130 12.08 9.23 -19.51
C PRO A 130 10.97 9.36 -20.56
N PHE A 131 9.82 8.74 -20.32
CA PHE A 131 8.67 8.77 -21.24
C PHE A 131 7.86 10.05 -21.04
N GLU A 132 7.73 10.53 -19.80
CA GLU A 132 7.15 11.83 -19.50
C GLU A 132 8.04 12.95 -20.07
N SER A 133 9.35 12.87 -19.86
CA SER A 133 10.32 13.84 -20.41
C SER A 133 10.28 13.91 -21.95
N ALA A 134 10.02 12.77 -22.60
CA ALA A 134 9.84 12.68 -24.04
C ALA A 134 8.41 13.05 -24.51
N LYS A 135 7.52 13.48 -23.60
CA LYS A 135 6.11 13.81 -23.83
C LYS A 135 5.28 12.66 -24.44
N LEU A 136 5.66 11.43 -24.12
CA LEU A 136 4.97 10.21 -24.55
C LEU A 136 3.86 9.81 -23.58
N ILE A 137 3.96 10.25 -22.33
CA ILE A 137 2.93 10.15 -21.30
C ILE A 137 2.80 11.52 -20.61
N SER A 138 1.75 11.69 -19.80
CA SER A 138 1.55 12.90 -19.02
C SER A 138 1.77 12.64 -17.52
N GLY A 139 1.88 13.70 -16.73
CA GLY A 139 1.88 13.60 -15.27
C GLY A 139 0.64 12.89 -14.70
N ASN A 140 -0.51 12.94 -15.40
CA ASN A 140 -1.70 12.19 -14.98
C ASN A 140 -1.46 10.69 -14.99
N THR A 141 -0.66 10.18 -15.94
CA THR A 141 -0.28 8.76 -15.98
C THR A 141 0.55 8.37 -14.75
N LEU A 142 1.45 9.25 -14.28
CA LEU A 142 2.18 9.04 -13.01
C LEU A 142 1.22 9.07 -11.81
N ALA A 143 0.30 10.03 -11.77
CA ALA A 143 -0.68 10.15 -10.69
C ALA A 143 -1.59 8.91 -10.62
N ALA A 144 -2.06 8.41 -11.76
CA ALA A 144 -2.86 7.19 -11.85
C ALA A 144 -2.05 5.95 -11.46
N ALA A 145 -0.77 5.86 -11.84
CA ALA A 145 0.11 4.77 -11.42
C ALA A 145 0.35 4.78 -9.89
N LYS A 146 0.53 5.95 -9.28
CA LYS A 146 0.60 6.09 -7.81
C LYS A 146 -0.71 5.70 -7.14
N LEU A 147 -1.86 6.10 -7.71
CA LEU A 147 -3.17 5.66 -7.19
C LEU A 147 -3.31 4.13 -7.27
N ALA A 148 -2.94 3.52 -8.39
CA ALA A 148 -2.90 2.07 -8.56
C ALA A 148 -1.97 1.40 -7.52
N HIS A 149 -0.79 1.98 -7.27
CA HIS A 149 0.11 1.51 -6.23
C HIS A 149 -0.58 1.45 -4.86
N GLU A 150 -1.30 2.50 -4.48
CA GLU A 150 -2.03 2.54 -3.21
C GLU A 150 -3.17 1.53 -3.12
N PHE A 151 -3.91 1.30 -4.21
CA PHE A 151 -4.87 0.20 -4.26
C PHE A 151 -4.18 -1.16 -4.03
N GLY A 152 -2.94 -1.33 -4.49
CA GLY A 152 -2.14 -2.52 -4.24
C GLY A 152 -1.90 -2.73 -2.74
N HIS A 153 -1.59 -1.67 -1.99
CA HIS A 153 -1.49 -1.75 -0.53
C HIS A 153 -2.82 -2.12 0.14
N ILE A 154 -3.95 -1.57 -0.33
CA ILE A 154 -5.28 -1.95 0.19
C ILE A 154 -5.57 -3.44 -0.05
N MET A 155 -5.21 -3.97 -1.24
CA MET A 155 -5.36 -5.39 -1.54
C MET A 155 -4.49 -6.25 -0.63
N LYS A 156 -3.23 -5.88 -0.43
CA LYS A 156 -2.30 -6.59 0.44
C LYS A 156 -2.75 -6.59 1.89
N ILE A 157 -3.15 -5.43 2.42
CA ILE A 157 -3.57 -5.32 3.82
C ILE A 157 -4.90 -6.03 4.08
N SER A 158 -5.79 -6.11 3.08
CA SER A 158 -7.05 -6.85 3.18
C SER A 158 -6.86 -8.36 3.33
N SER A 159 -5.74 -8.90 2.83
CA SER A 159 -5.36 -10.32 3.00
C SER A 159 -4.37 -10.56 4.14
N THR A 160 -3.85 -9.50 4.76
CA THR A 160 -2.91 -9.61 5.88
C THR A 160 -3.70 -9.81 7.18
N ARG A 161 -3.32 -10.81 7.97
CA ARG A 161 -3.93 -11.03 9.28
C ARG A 161 -3.74 -9.82 10.19
N GLN A 162 -4.82 -9.37 10.83
CA GLN A 162 -4.79 -8.24 11.76
C GLN A 162 -3.74 -8.40 12.86
N ASP A 163 -3.63 -9.59 13.44
CA ASP A 163 -2.73 -9.85 14.56
C ASP A 163 -1.25 -9.74 14.14
N LEU A 164 -0.90 -10.26 12.97
CA LEU A 164 0.42 -10.09 12.38
C LEU A 164 0.74 -8.62 12.08
N TYR A 165 -0.19 -7.89 11.46
CA TYR A 165 0.02 -6.46 11.20
C TYR A 165 0.22 -5.66 12.49
N SER A 166 -0.60 -5.93 13.51
CA SER A 166 -0.49 -5.27 14.82
C SER A 166 0.85 -5.57 15.47
N LEU A 167 1.32 -6.82 15.38
CA LEU A 167 2.61 -7.24 15.89
C LEU A 167 3.77 -6.54 15.14
N GLN A 168 3.67 -6.42 13.82
CA GLN A 168 4.63 -5.70 12.99
C GLN A 168 4.72 -4.22 13.41
N VAL A 169 3.58 -3.53 13.56
CA VAL A 169 3.54 -2.13 14.01
C VAL A 169 4.19 -1.96 15.39
N GLN A 170 4.00 -2.92 16.30
CA GLN A 170 4.56 -2.87 17.63
C GLN A 170 6.07 -3.15 17.66
N LEU A 171 6.54 -4.16 16.91
CA LEU A 171 7.89 -4.68 17.05
C LEU A 171 8.90 -4.10 16.07
N VAL A 172 8.48 -3.57 14.90
CA VAL A 172 9.40 -2.92 13.95
C VAL A 172 10.18 -1.76 14.59
N PRO A 173 9.57 -0.84 15.36
CA PRO A 173 10.32 0.22 16.04
C PRO A 173 11.34 -0.32 17.06
N ILE A 174 11.01 -1.42 17.74
CA ILE A 174 11.88 -2.07 18.72
C ILE A 174 13.07 -2.72 18.01
N TYR A 175 12.81 -3.44 16.92
CA TYR A 175 13.84 -4.01 16.06
C TYR A 175 14.83 -2.92 15.63
N ASN A 176 14.33 -1.83 15.02
CA ASN A 176 15.15 -0.75 14.51
C ASN A 176 15.99 -0.09 15.61
N LYS A 177 15.41 0.10 16.80
CA LYS A 177 16.15 0.63 17.94
C LYS A 177 17.32 -0.28 18.34
N ILE A 178 17.09 -1.60 18.41
CA ILE A 178 18.14 -2.57 18.76
C ILE A 178 19.22 -2.57 17.66
N PHE A 179 18.82 -2.67 16.39
CA PHE A 179 19.70 -2.70 15.23
C PHE A 179 20.62 -1.47 15.14
N LEU A 180 20.09 -0.28 15.38
CA LEU A 180 20.90 0.94 15.40
C LEU A 180 21.84 0.96 16.62
N SER A 181 21.37 0.52 17.78
CA SER A 181 22.17 0.53 19.03
C SER A 181 23.26 -0.54 19.10
N ASN A 182 23.12 -1.62 18.34
CA ASN A 182 24.05 -2.75 18.37
C ASN A 182 25.13 -2.70 17.27
N GLY A 183 25.26 -1.56 16.59
CA GLY A 183 26.24 -1.37 15.52
C GLY A 183 25.84 -2.05 14.21
N HIS A 184 24.53 -2.20 13.94
CA HIS A 184 23.98 -2.88 12.77
C HIS A 184 24.29 -4.39 12.72
N ASN A 185 24.47 -5.03 13.87
CA ASN A 185 24.67 -6.48 13.93
C ASN A 185 23.33 -7.21 13.73
N VAL A 186 23.06 -7.62 12.50
CA VAL A 186 21.86 -8.39 12.11
C VAL A 186 21.77 -9.78 12.77
N ALA A 187 22.88 -10.31 13.28
CA ALA A 187 22.92 -11.62 13.95
C ALA A 187 22.66 -11.56 15.46
N ASP A 188 22.35 -10.38 16.02
CA ASP A 188 21.91 -10.25 17.41
C ASP A 188 20.68 -11.14 17.67
N PRO A 189 20.73 -12.08 18.63
CA PRO A 189 19.63 -13.03 18.86
C PRO A 189 18.27 -12.36 19.08
N ARG A 190 18.24 -11.15 19.63
CA ARG A 190 17.01 -10.38 19.85
C ARG A 190 16.39 -9.92 18.53
N LEU A 191 17.21 -9.51 17.56
CA LEU A 191 16.74 -9.13 16.23
C LEU A 191 16.22 -10.35 15.48
N VAL A 192 16.94 -11.47 15.54
CA VAL A 192 16.52 -12.74 14.92
C VAL A 192 15.17 -13.19 15.49
N GLU A 193 15.01 -13.17 16.82
CA GLU A 193 13.75 -13.54 17.47
C GLU A 193 12.60 -12.61 17.07
N ILE A 194 12.83 -11.29 17.02
CA ILE A 194 11.80 -10.35 16.57
C ILE A 194 11.43 -10.63 15.11
N ALA A 195 12.41 -10.74 14.21
CA ALA A 195 12.17 -10.99 12.79
C ALA A 195 11.35 -12.26 12.55
N GLN A 196 11.66 -13.35 13.27
CA GLN A 196 10.88 -14.58 13.22
C GLN A 196 9.41 -14.37 13.64
N LYS A 197 9.16 -13.55 14.67
CA LYS A 197 7.80 -13.24 15.14
C LYS A 197 6.99 -12.41 14.15
N ILE A 198 7.62 -11.45 13.48
CA ILE A 198 6.93 -10.52 12.57
C ILE A 198 6.95 -10.95 11.11
N GLY A 199 7.57 -12.09 10.80
CA GLY A 199 7.61 -12.70 9.47
C GLY A 199 8.70 -12.15 8.54
N GLY A 200 9.76 -11.56 9.09
CA GLY A 200 10.86 -10.97 8.33
C GLY A 200 11.51 -9.83 9.12
N ASN A 201 12.67 -9.34 8.66
CA ASN A 201 13.21 -8.10 9.18
C ASN A 201 12.41 -6.89 8.63
N PRO A 202 12.54 -5.69 9.24
CA PRO A 202 11.77 -4.52 8.80
C PRO A 202 11.97 -4.11 7.34
N VAL A 203 13.15 -4.34 6.76
CA VAL A 203 13.43 -4.02 5.35
C VAL A 203 12.68 -4.99 4.45
N GLU A 204 12.75 -6.30 4.72
CA GLU A 204 12.02 -7.33 3.96
C GLU A 204 10.51 -7.09 4.00
N ILE A 205 9.96 -6.77 5.17
CA ILE A 205 8.52 -6.48 5.33
C ILE A 205 8.12 -5.24 4.53
N TRP A 206 8.97 -4.22 4.54
CA TRP A 206 8.71 -3.00 3.79
C TRP A 206 8.82 -3.25 2.28
N GLU A 207 9.87 -3.90 1.80
CA GLU A 207 10.06 -4.28 0.40
C GLU A 207 8.89 -5.12 -0.13
N ASP A 208 8.44 -6.14 0.62
CA ASP A 208 7.30 -6.97 0.20
C ASP A 208 6.05 -6.12 -0.04
N ARG A 209 5.79 -5.14 0.83
CA ARG A 209 4.62 -4.26 0.74
C ARG A 209 4.72 -3.26 -0.41
N GLU A 210 5.87 -2.61 -0.59
CA GLU A 210 6.10 -1.64 -1.66
C GLU A 210 6.12 -2.31 -3.03
N TYR A 211 6.80 -3.44 -3.17
CA TYR A 211 6.82 -4.17 -4.43
C TYR A 211 5.47 -4.79 -4.76
N TRP A 212 4.58 -4.97 -3.77
CA TRP A 212 3.18 -5.31 -4.05
C TRP A 212 2.43 -4.12 -4.66
N GLY A 213 2.65 -2.92 -4.14
CA GLY A 213 2.15 -1.68 -4.73
C GLY A 213 2.69 -1.45 -6.14
N GLU A 214 4.00 -1.60 -6.35
CA GLU A 214 4.64 -1.43 -7.66
C GLU A 214 4.13 -2.44 -8.69
N ALA A 215 3.98 -3.71 -8.29
CA ALA A 215 3.37 -4.72 -9.14
C ALA A 215 1.94 -4.31 -9.54
N ASN A 216 1.15 -3.77 -8.61
CA ASN A 216 -0.19 -3.29 -8.90
C ASN A 216 -0.20 -2.05 -9.83
N ALA A 217 0.80 -1.17 -9.72
CA ALA A 217 1.01 -0.08 -10.68
C ALA A 217 1.41 -0.60 -12.07
N MET A 218 2.21 -1.68 -12.15
CA MET A 218 2.58 -2.32 -13.41
C MET A 218 1.37 -2.93 -14.12
N LEU A 219 0.41 -3.50 -13.38
CA LEU A 219 -0.86 -3.97 -13.93
C LEU A 219 -1.64 -2.83 -14.61
N PHE A 220 -1.76 -1.68 -13.95
CA PHE A 220 -2.38 -0.50 -14.56
C PHE A 220 -1.62 -0.05 -15.83
N LEU A 221 -0.29 0.05 -15.75
CA LEU A 221 0.53 0.50 -16.88
C LEU A 221 0.46 -0.44 -18.07
N ARG A 222 0.38 -1.75 -17.84
CA ARG A 222 0.22 -2.76 -18.89
C ARG A 222 -0.97 -2.43 -19.78
N ASP A 223 -2.13 -2.21 -19.18
CA ASP A 223 -3.34 -1.85 -19.91
C ASP A 223 -3.22 -0.45 -20.52
N ARG A 224 -2.70 0.52 -19.75
CA ARG A 224 -2.62 1.92 -20.17
C ARG A 224 -1.77 2.13 -21.41
N VAL A 225 -0.65 1.41 -21.53
CA VAL A 225 0.30 1.58 -22.63
C VAL A 225 0.23 0.45 -23.66
N GLU A 226 -0.75 -0.45 -23.58
CA GLU A 226 -0.85 -1.64 -24.42
C GLU A 226 -0.68 -1.33 -25.92
N LYS A 227 -1.32 -0.25 -26.37
CA LYS A 227 -1.35 0.19 -27.78
C LYS A 227 -0.26 1.21 -28.14
N GLU A 228 0.57 1.57 -27.17
CA GLU A 228 1.60 2.59 -27.36
C GLU A 228 2.86 2.00 -28.00
N LYS A 229 3.45 2.73 -28.96
CA LYS A 229 4.68 2.29 -29.65
C LYS A 229 5.87 2.08 -28.70
N PHE A 230 5.84 2.71 -27.54
CA PHE A 230 6.91 2.66 -26.55
C PHE A 230 6.69 1.60 -25.46
N HIS A 231 5.59 0.83 -25.53
CA HIS A 231 5.22 -0.21 -24.56
C HIS A 231 6.39 -1.13 -24.20
N CYS A 232 6.99 -1.81 -25.18
CA CYS A 232 8.10 -2.72 -24.91
C CYS A 232 9.32 -2.02 -24.30
N ARG A 233 9.58 -0.76 -24.68
CA ARG A 233 10.70 0.01 -24.13
C ARG A 233 10.47 0.35 -22.65
N LEU A 234 9.22 0.68 -22.28
CA LEU A 234 8.84 0.91 -20.88
C LEU A 234 9.02 -0.37 -20.06
N PHE A 235 8.44 -1.48 -20.53
CA PHE A 235 8.51 -2.76 -19.82
C PHE A 235 9.94 -3.32 -19.74
N ALA A 236 10.80 -3.08 -20.74
CA ALA A 236 12.22 -3.43 -20.65
C ALA A 236 13.00 -2.55 -19.66
N LYS A 237 12.58 -1.29 -19.42
CA LYS A 237 13.17 -0.46 -18.35
C LYS A 237 12.71 -0.96 -16.98
N ILE A 238 11.43 -1.28 -16.81
CA ILE A 238 10.88 -1.88 -15.58
C ILE A 238 11.63 -3.18 -15.27
N LYS A 239 11.77 -4.09 -16.25
CA LYS A 239 12.49 -5.37 -16.09
C LYS A 239 13.88 -5.18 -15.52
N ARG A 240 14.69 -4.31 -16.14
CA ARG A 240 16.05 -4.03 -15.68
C ARG A 240 16.09 -3.48 -14.26
N ALA A 241 15.17 -2.58 -13.92
CA ALA A 241 15.10 -2.04 -12.55
C ALA A 241 14.69 -3.11 -11.53
N VAL A 242 13.77 -4.01 -11.88
CA VAL A 242 13.37 -5.15 -11.04
C VAL A 242 14.53 -6.14 -10.88
N GLU A 243 15.22 -6.51 -11.96
CA GLU A 243 16.39 -7.40 -11.91
C GLU A 243 17.53 -6.83 -11.05
N GLU A 244 17.71 -5.51 -11.07
CA GLU A 244 18.76 -4.83 -10.33
C GLU A 244 18.43 -4.64 -8.83
N TYR A 245 17.19 -4.21 -8.52
CA TYR A 245 16.84 -3.77 -7.16
C TYR A 245 15.82 -4.65 -6.45
N ALA A 246 14.95 -5.36 -7.17
CA ALA A 246 13.84 -6.14 -6.60
C ALA A 246 13.92 -7.63 -6.96
N LYS A 247 15.14 -8.15 -7.14
CA LYS A 247 15.39 -9.49 -7.69
C LYS A 247 14.64 -10.62 -6.99
N ASN A 248 14.55 -10.57 -5.66
CA ASN A 248 13.84 -11.59 -4.87
C ASN A 248 12.32 -11.58 -5.08
N TYR A 249 11.79 -10.55 -5.76
CA TYR A 249 10.37 -10.36 -6.06
C TYR A 249 10.08 -10.40 -7.56
N GLU A 250 11.06 -10.74 -8.41
CA GLU A 250 10.95 -10.72 -9.87
C GLU A 250 9.76 -11.53 -10.39
N GLU A 251 9.49 -12.69 -9.79
CA GLU A 251 8.38 -13.58 -10.17
C GLU A 251 7.03 -12.84 -10.17
N ARG A 252 6.78 -12.00 -9.16
CA ARG A 252 5.55 -11.19 -9.05
C ARG A 252 5.36 -10.26 -10.25
N PHE A 253 6.43 -9.63 -10.72
CA PHE A 253 6.37 -8.74 -11.88
C PHE A 253 6.30 -9.54 -13.19
N ALA A 254 6.96 -10.70 -13.24
CA ALA A 254 6.96 -11.59 -14.39
C ALA A 254 5.57 -12.19 -14.67
N GLU A 255 4.81 -12.55 -13.63
CA GLU A 255 3.42 -13.02 -13.77
C GLU A 255 2.54 -11.96 -14.46
N ILE A 256 2.64 -10.70 -14.04
CA ILE A 256 1.90 -9.58 -14.64
C ILE A 256 2.25 -9.40 -16.12
N ALA A 257 3.54 -9.56 -16.46
CA ALA A 257 4.01 -9.50 -17.83
C ALA A 257 3.53 -10.68 -18.71
N LYS A 258 3.10 -11.80 -18.11
CA LYS A 258 2.66 -13.03 -18.79
C LYS A 258 1.12 -13.17 -18.92
N GLU A 259 0.34 -12.55 -18.05
CA GLU A 259 -1.07 -12.92 -17.75
C GLU A 259 -2.17 -12.64 -18.80
N GLN A 260 -1.88 -12.45 -20.09
CA GLN A 260 -2.89 -12.62 -21.15
C GLN A 260 -2.24 -13.26 -22.36
N GLY A 261 -2.95 -14.16 -23.04
CA GLY A 261 -2.49 -14.88 -24.24
C GLY A 261 -2.10 -14.03 -25.47
N ALA A 262 -1.77 -12.76 -25.29
CA ALA A 262 -0.90 -12.03 -26.19
C ALA A 262 0.50 -12.61 -26.08
N ILE A 263 1.07 -13.01 -27.21
CA ILE A 263 2.50 -13.31 -27.33
C ILE A 263 3.23 -12.00 -27.02
N TYR A 264 3.52 -11.74 -25.74
CA TYR A 264 4.24 -10.55 -25.30
C TYR A 264 5.70 -10.70 -25.75
N THR A 265 6.03 -10.07 -26.87
CA THR A 265 7.36 -10.06 -27.51
C THR A 265 8.36 -9.17 -26.78
N CYS A 266 7.96 -8.48 -25.71
CA CYS A 266 8.78 -7.54 -24.96
C CYS A 266 9.71 -8.24 -23.92
N GLY A 267 10.38 -9.34 -24.27
CA GLY A 267 11.58 -9.83 -23.56
C GLY A 267 11.47 -10.27 -22.08
N TRP A 268 10.28 -10.34 -21.48
CA TRP A 268 10.05 -10.99 -20.18
C TRP A 268 9.95 -12.51 -20.39
N ARG A 269 11.07 -13.15 -20.70
CA ARG A 269 11.19 -14.62 -20.72
C ARG A 269 11.78 -15.10 -19.42
#